data_AF-A0A3B9M7U5-F1
#
_entry.id   AF-A0A3B9M7U5-F1
#
_cell.length_a   1.000
_cell.length_b   1.000
_cell.length_c   1.000
_cell.angle_alpha   90.00
_cell.angle_beta   90.00
_cell.angle_gamma   90.00
#
_symmetry.space_group_name_H-M   'P 1'
#
loop_
_entity.id
_entity.type
_entity.pdbx_description
1 polymer ?
#
loop_
_entity_poly.entity_id
_entity_poly.type
_entity_poly.pdbx_seq_one_letter_code
_entity_poly.pdbx_strand_id
1 'polypeptide(L)' 'MYRGDQARDGHPPGATLGVEGARHLKPAWQVELSGGVSGTPAVAGGVVVAASGGGVVAAYRVSSGTRIWQVDGLG' A
#
# COMPACT_ATOMS: atom_id res chain seq x y z
N MET A 1 1.86 14.12 -1.87
CA MET A 1 1.69 12.72 -1.46
C MET A 1 3.04 12.01 -1.57
N TYR A 2 3.32 11.03 -0.71
CA TYR A 2 4.52 10.19 -0.81
C TYR A 2 4.50 9.42 -2.13
N ARG A 3 5.63 9.27 -2.83
CA ARG A 3 5.70 8.50 -4.09
C ARG A 3 6.79 7.42 -4.11
N GLY A 4 7.39 7.10 -2.96
CA GLY A 4 8.34 5.98 -2.86
C GLY A 4 9.78 6.31 -3.21
N ASP A 5 10.07 7.54 -3.66
CA ASP A 5 11.40 7.97 -4.09
C ASP A 5 11.66 9.44 -3.71
N GLN A 6 12.92 9.88 -3.74
CA GLN A 6 13.31 11.26 -3.39
C GLN A 6 12.86 12.30 -4.42
N ALA A 7 12.78 11.95 -5.71
CA ALA A 7 12.30 12.84 -6.75
C ALA A 7 10.77 13.02 -6.69
N ARG A 8 10.07 12.08 -6.03
CA ARG A 8 8.62 12.04 -5.84
C ARG A 8 7.88 11.91 -7.17
N ASP A 9 8.41 11.10 -8.07
CA ASP A 9 7.82 10.81 -9.38
C ASP A 9 7.15 9.43 -9.46
N GLY A 10 7.40 8.54 -8.49
CA GLY A 10 6.85 7.18 -8.51
C GLY A 10 7.62 6.22 -9.42
N HIS A 11 8.83 6.58 -9.84
CA HIS A 11 9.70 5.79 -10.69
C HIS A 11 11.06 5.52 -10.01
N PRO A 12 11.08 4.68 -8.95
CA PRO A 12 12.34 4.35 -8.28
C PRO A 12 13.28 3.56 -9.22
N PRO A 13 14.61 3.71 -9.09
CA PRO A 13 15.58 3.01 -9.94
C PRO A 13 15.45 1.47 -9.95
N GLY A 14 14.87 0.89 -8.89
CA GLY A 14 14.63 -0.54 -8.77
C GLY A 14 13.31 -1.04 -9.36
N ALA A 15 12.54 -0.20 -10.05
CA ALA A 15 11.30 -0.61 -10.69
C ALA A 15 11.58 -1.59 -11.85
N THR A 16 11.02 -2.80 -11.77
CA THR A 16 11.26 -3.88 -12.76
C THR A 16 10.08 -4.15 -13.68
N LEU A 17 8.92 -3.53 -13.44
CA LEU A 17 7.71 -3.77 -14.21
C LEU A 17 7.70 -2.95 -15.51
N GLY A 18 7.83 -3.63 -16.65
CA GLY A 18 7.64 -3.03 -17.98
C GLY A 18 6.20 -3.16 -18.49
N VAL A 19 5.91 -2.52 -19.64
CA VAL A 19 4.58 -2.52 -20.29
C VAL A 19 4.06 -3.94 -20.54
N GLU A 20 4.89 -4.82 -21.09
CA GLU A 20 4.48 -6.20 -21.39
C GLU A 20 4.19 -7.00 -20.11
N GLY A 21 5.02 -6.85 -19.08
CA GLY A 21 4.76 -7.48 -17.77
C GLY A 21 3.47 -6.98 -17.12
N ALA A 22 3.18 -5.69 -17.26
CA ALA A 22 1.99 -5.07 -16.67
C ALA A 22 0.69 -5.65 -17.25
N ARG A 23 0.68 -6.11 -18.51
CA ARG A 23 -0.49 -6.72 -19.17
C ARG A 23 -0.94 -8.02 -18.50
N HIS A 24 -0.06 -8.66 -17.73
CA HIS A 24 -0.32 -9.96 -17.10
C HIS A 24 -0.59 -9.86 -15.60
N LEU A 25 -0.66 -8.64 -15.05
CA LEU A 25 -0.93 -8.45 -13.65
C LEU A 25 -2.36 -8.84 -13.29
N LYS A 26 -2.48 -9.49 -12.13
CA LYS A 26 -3.75 -9.78 -11.46
C LYS A 26 -3.61 -9.42 -9.98
N PRO A 27 -4.70 -9.09 -9.28
CA PRO A 27 -4.66 -8.86 -7.84
C PRO A 27 -4.06 -10.08 -7.12
N ALA A 28 -3.01 -9.86 -6.33
CA ALA A 28 -2.42 -10.90 -5.49
C ALA A 28 -3.24 -11.10 -4.20
N TRP A 29 -3.73 -10.00 -3.63
CA TRP A 29 -4.63 -9.96 -2.49
C TRP A 29 -5.33 -8.60 -2.43
N GLN A 30 -6.40 -8.52 -1.66
CA GLN A 30 -7.15 -7.29 -1.41
C GLN A 30 -7.66 -7.28 0.03
N VAL A 31 -7.75 -6.09 0.61
CA VAL A 31 -8.32 -5.84 1.93
C VAL A 31 -9.24 -4.63 1.85
N GLU A 32 -10.28 -4.62 2.68
CA GLU A 32 -11.20 -3.51 2.81
C GLU A 32 -10.89 -2.73 4.10
N LEU A 33 -10.96 -1.40 4.00
CA LEU A 33 -10.84 -0.49 5.13
C LEU A 33 -12.13 0.33 5.26
N SER A 34 -12.48 0.69 6.49
CA SER A 34 -13.58 1.62 6.75
C SER A 34 -13.24 3.01 6.24
N GLY A 35 -14.17 3.66 5.52
CA GLY A 35 -13.99 5.00 4.98
C GLY A 35 -13.05 5.08 3.76
N GLY A 36 -12.93 6.29 3.20
CA GLY A 36 -12.13 6.52 1.98
C GLY A 36 -10.63 6.38 2.22
N VAL A 37 -9.93 5.66 1.36
CA VAL A 37 -8.46 5.57 1.35
C VAL A 37 -7.91 6.62 0.40
N SER A 38 -7.47 7.76 0.93
CA SER A 38 -6.89 8.87 0.16
C SER A 38 -5.39 9.03 0.34
N GLY A 39 -4.80 8.37 1.35
CA GLY A 39 -3.36 8.35 1.60
C GLY A 39 -2.63 7.31 0.76
N THR A 40 -1.34 7.55 0.50
CA THR A 40 -0.46 6.56 -0.13
C THR A 40 -0.03 5.53 0.92
N PRO A 41 -0.24 4.21 0.71
CA PRO A 41 0.31 3.19 1.59
C PRO A 41 1.84 3.24 1.64
N ALA A 42 2.43 2.96 2.81
CA ALA A 42 3.87 2.81 2.97
C ALA A 42 4.26 1.34 2.97
N VAL A 43 5.37 0.98 2.33
CA VAL A 43 5.88 -0.40 2.27
C VAL A 43 7.33 -0.42 2.75
N ALA A 44 7.60 -1.18 3.81
CA ALA A 44 8.95 -1.38 4.34
C ALA A 44 9.03 -2.70 5.12
N GLY A 45 10.17 -3.40 5.04
CA GLY A 45 10.42 -4.61 5.85
C GLY A 45 9.38 -5.73 5.65
N GLY A 46 8.78 -5.84 4.45
CA GLY A 46 7.73 -6.84 4.18
C GLY A 46 6.36 -6.51 4.76
N VAL A 47 6.15 -5.26 5.21
CA VAL A 47 4.89 -4.75 5.76
C VAL A 47 4.34 -3.65 4.87
N VAL A 48 3.03 -3.68 4.60
CA VAL A 48 2.25 -2.58 4.04
C VAL A 48 1.50 -1.90 5.17
N VAL A 49 1.60 -0.58 5.29
CA VAL A 49 0.81 0.23 6.22
C VAL A 49 -0.09 1.17 5.43
N ALA A 50 -1.40 1.14 5.71
CA ALA A 50 -2.39 1.98 5.05
C ALA A 50 -3.27 2.69 6.09
N ALA A 51 -3.69 3.90 5.76
CA ALA A 51 -4.58 4.72 6.57
C ALA A 51 -5.84 5.08 5.77
N SER A 52 -6.98 5.13 6.43
CA SER A 52 -8.24 5.54 5.83
C SER A 52 -8.89 6.69 6.59
N GLY A 53 -9.75 7.45 5.89
CA GLY A 53 -10.57 8.50 6.47
C GLY A 53 -11.67 7.99 7.42
N GLY A 54 -11.81 6.67 7.58
CA GLY A 54 -12.64 6.07 8.64
C GLY A 54 -11.96 6.05 10.02
N GLY A 55 -10.83 6.74 10.18
CA GLY A 55 -10.08 6.78 11.43
C GLY A 55 -9.31 5.48 11.71
N VAL A 56 -8.90 4.76 10.66
CA VAL A 56 -8.20 3.47 10.77
C VAL A 56 -6.80 3.58 10.21
N VAL A 57 -5.82 3.01 10.92
CA VAL A 57 -4.48 2.70 10.41
C VAL A 57 -4.23 1.22 10.62
N ALA A 58 -3.87 0.50 9.56
CA ALA A 58 -3.67 -0.94 9.60
C ALA A 58 -2.39 -1.37 8.88
N ALA A 59 -1.77 -2.43 9.39
CA ALA A 59 -0.59 -3.05 8.80
C ALA A 59 -0.86 -4.48 8.33
N TYR A 60 -0.26 -4.84 7.20
CA TYR A 60 -0.47 -6.11 6.52
C TYR A 60 0.85 -6.72 6.07
N ARG A 61 0.93 -8.04 6.05
CA ARG A 61 2.07 -8.76 5.45
C ARG A 61 2.01 -8.61 3.92
N VAL A 62 3.09 -8.13 3.31
CA VAL A 62 3.19 -7.91 1.85
C VAL A 62 2.88 -9.18 1.05
N SER A 63 3.31 -10.35 1.53
CA SER A 63 3.18 -11.61 0.80
C SER A 63 1.76 -12.16 0.74
N SER A 64 0.85 -11.73 1.61
CA SER A 64 -0.47 -12.37 1.76
C SER A 64 -1.63 -11.42 2.01
N GLY A 65 -1.40 -10.16 2.34
CA GLY A 65 -2.45 -9.25 2.79
C GLY A 65 -2.99 -9.58 4.19
N THR A 66 -2.38 -10.52 4.92
CA THR A 66 -2.80 -10.85 6.28
C THR A 66 -2.53 -9.67 7.21
N ARG A 67 -3.56 -9.22 7.94
CA ARG A 67 -3.45 -8.14 8.92
C ARG A 67 -2.51 -8.53 10.06
N ILE A 68 -1.52 -7.70 10.34
CA ILE A 68 -0.57 -7.82 11.45
C ILE A 68 -1.15 -7.10 12.67
N TRP A 69 -1.60 -5.87 12.50
CA TRP A 69 -2.23 -5.06 13.53
C TRP A 69 -3.14 -3.99 12.91
N GLN A 70 -3.99 -3.37 13.74
CA GLN A 70 -4.84 -2.24 13.40
C GLN A 70 -5.04 -1.32 14.61
N VAL A 71 -5.16 -0.03 14.34
CA VAL A 71 -5.55 1.01 15.29
C VAL A 71 -6.75 1.75 14.71
N ASP A 72 -7.78 1.92 15.53
CA ASP A 72 -9.04 2.59 15.19
C ASP A 72 -9.19 3.89 16.01
N GLY A 73 -10.19 4.71 15.67
CA GLY A 73 -10.52 5.92 16.42
C GLY A 73 -9.58 7.10 16.17
N LEU A 74 -8.89 7.11 15.03
CA LEU A 74 -7.95 8.17 14.63
C LEU A 74 -8.63 9.30 13.84
N GLY A 75 -9.82 9.72 14.26
CA GLY A 75 -10.67 10.72 13.59
C GLY A 75 -11.23 11.76 14.54
#